data_AF-A0A6B2BZ85-F1
#
_entry.id   AF-A0A6B2BZ85-F1
#
_cell.length_a   1.000
_cell.length_b   1.000
_cell.length_c   1.000
_cell.angle_alpha   90.00
_cell.angle_beta   90.00
_cell.angle_gamma   90.00
#
_symmetry.space_group_name_H-M   'P 1'
#
loop_
_entity.id
_entity.type
_entity.pdbx_description
1 polymer ?
#
loop_
_entity_poly.entity_id
_entity_poly.type
_entity_poly.pdbx_seq_one_letter_code
_entity_poly.pdbx_strand_id
1 'polypeptide(L)'
;MDSVDVLLFEHSIIRLKSKELSEIKNALDGFIPFNEFVINCHAKHEDEIVFPILMKKEEDDQEFIKYVKRISADHKLIATLGGNIEKWINEKNFEMLERRIPLYFKTLLEHNLNEEKDIFVRWKPEYAVPFKHIINSFGAENYRSITGASDEMILKYYL
;
A
#
# COMPACT_ATOMS: atom_id res chain seq x y z
N MET A 1 12.46 1.97 -13.22
CA MET A 1 11.62 1.69 -12.05
C MET A 1 10.83 0.46 -12.42
N ASP A 2 11.12 -0.67 -11.78
CA ASP A 2 10.29 -1.87 -11.90
C ASP A 2 9.15 -1.85 -10.87
N SER A 3 8.39 -2.94 -10.78
CA SER A 3 7.25 -3.02 -9.86
C SER A 3 7.64 -2.82 -8.39
N VAL A 4 8.77 -3.37 -7.95
CA VAL A 4 9.20 -3.25 -6.54
C VAL A 4 9.80 -1.88 -6.27
N ASP A 5 10.52 -1.29 -7.21
CA ASP A 5 10.98 0.09 -7.06
C ASP A 5 9.81 1.07 -6.81
N VAL A 6 8.67 0.84 -7.48
CA VAL A 6 7.45 1.62 -7.26
C VAL A 6 6.87 1.38 -5.88
N LEU A 7 6.72 0.13 -5.46
CA LEU A 7 6.19 -0.19 -4.12
C LEU A 7 7.09 0.42 -3.02
N LEU A 8 8.40 0.42 -3.19
CA LEU A 8 9.34 1.08 -2.27
C LEU A 8 9.20 2.61 -2.26
N PHE A 9 8.93 3.21 -3.42
CA PHE A 9 8.55 4.62 -3.49
C PHE A 9 7.24 4.87 -2.74
N GLU A 10 6.22 4.04 -2.96
CA GLU A 10 4.92 4.12 -2.29
C GLU A 10 5.02 3.93 -0.78
N HIS A 11 5.85 2.99 -0.29
CA HIS A 11 6.17 2.85 1.14
C HIS A 11 6.76 4.12 1.72
N SER A 12 7.58 4.83 0.93
CA SER A 12 8.14 6.11 1.36
C SER A 12 7.06 7.19 1.47
N ILE A 13 6.10 7.21 0.55
CA ILE A 13 4.92 8.08 0.63
C ILE A 13 4.05 7.70 1.82
N ILE A 14 3.75 6.42 2.03
CA ILE A 14 2.97 5.88 3.15
C ILE A 14 3.62 6.29 4.48
N ARG A 15 4.94 6.20 4.61
CA ARG A 15 5.68 6.68 5.80
C ARG A 15 5.48 8.17 6.06
N LEU A 16 5.49 8.99 5.01
CA LEU A 16 5.29 10.44 5.15
C LEU A 16 3.83 10.76 5.51
N LYS A 17 2.88 10.17 4.78
CA LYS A 17 1.44 10.35 5.01
C LYS A 17 1.00 9.82 6.36
N SER A 18 1.57 8.71 6.84
CA SER A 18 1.28 8.20 8.18
C SER A 18 1.61 9.22 9.27
N LYS A 19 2.70 9.99 9.11
CA LYS A 19 3.05 11.06 10.06
C LYS A 19 2.08 12.24 9.97
N GLU A 20 1.78 12.69 8.76
CA GLU A 20 0.84 13.80 8.49
C GLU A 20 -0.55 13.50 9.03
N LEU A 21 -1.08 12.31 8.71
CA LEU A 21 -2.43 11.87 9.02
C LEU A 21 -2.58 11.26 10.42
N SER A 22 -1.48 11.13 11.19
CA SER A 22 -1.57 10.76 12.60
C SER A 22 -2.25 11.85 13.45
N GLU A 23 -2.23 13.10 12.98
CA GLU A 23 -3.01 14.17 13.57
C GLU A 23 -4.46 14.11 13.08
N ILE A 24 -5.42 14.02 14.00
CA ILE A 24 -6.85 13.87 13.67
C ILE A 24 -7.34 14.94 12.71
N LYS A 25 -6.93 16.19 12.93
CA LYS A 25 -7.34 17.30 12.07
C LYS A 25 -7.03 17.02 10.60
N ASN A 26 -5.85 16.46 10.31
CA ASN A 26 -5.43 16.13 8.95
C ASN A 26 -6.11 14.84 8.47
N ALA A 27 -6.32 13.88 9.37
CA ALA A 27 -6.99 12.62 9.06
C ALA A 27 -8.44 12.80 8.57
N LEU A 28 -9.18 13.78 9.13
CA LEU A 28 -10.58 14.02 8.74
C LEU A 28 -10.75 14.27 7.25
N ASP A 29 -9.79 14.97 6.63
CA ASP A 29 -9.84 15.33 5.21
C ASP A 29 -9.01 14.36 4.34
N GLY A 30 -7.89 13.86 4.87
CA GLY A 30 -6.90 13.12 4.10
C GLY A 30 -6.93 11.61 4.23
N PHE A 31 -7.58 11.04 5.26
CA PHE A 31 -7.50 9.60 5.53
C PHE A 31 -8.22 8.76 4.47
N ILE A 32 -9.45 9.12 4.11
CA ILE A 32 -10.26 8.35 3.15
C ILE A 32 -9.53 8.17 1.81
N PRO A 33 -9.11 9.23 1.09
CA PRO A 33 -8.42 9.05 -0.19
C PRO A 33 -7.08 8.31 -0.02
N PHE A 34 -6.38 8.51 1.10
CA PHE A 34 -5.16 7.76 1.39
C PHE A 34 -5.44 6.26 1.59
N ASN A 35 -6.48 5.89 2.33
CA ASN A 35 -6.89 4.51 2.54
C ASN A 35 -7.33 3.85 1.23
N GLU A 36 -8.06 4.56 0.37
CA GLU A 36 -8.39 4.08 -0.97
C GLU A 36 -7.14 3.77 -1.80
N PHE A 37 -6.10 4.60 -1.71
CA PHE A 37 -4.81 4.34 -2.35
C PHE A 37 -4.12 3.08 -1.80
N VAL A 38 -4.04 2.95 -0.48
CA VAL A 38 -3.42 1.78 0.18
C VAL A 38 -4.09 0.48 -0.28
N ILE A 39 -5.42 0.46 -0.35
CA ILE A 39 -6.16 -0.77 -0.66
C ILE A 39 -6.29 -1.02 -2.17
N ASN A 40 -6.67 0.00 -2.95
CA ASN A 40 -7.08 -0.19 -4.35
C ASN A 40 -5.95 0.05 -5.35
N CYS A 41 -4.81 0.58 -4.92
CA CYS A 41 -3.63 0.77 -5.75
C CYS A 41 -2.46 -0.08 -5.24
N HIS A 42 -1.98 0.22 -4.04
CA HIS A 42 -0.76 -0.34 -3.48
C HIS A 42 -0.88 -1.86 -3.20
N ALA A 43 -1.77 -2.25 -2.29
CA ALA A 43 -2.00 -3.66 -1.94
C ALA A 43 -2.46 -4.49 -3.15
N LYS A 44 -3.21 -3.87 -4.06
CA LYS A 44 -3.65 -4.51 -5.31
C LYS A 44 -2.48 -4.82 -6.24
N HIS A 45 -1.48 -3.93 -6.32
CA HIS A 45 -0.26 -4.17 -7.09
C HIS A 45 0.54 -5.34 -6.53
N GLU A 46 0.64 -5.43 -5.21
CA GLU A 46 1.27 -6.59 -4.56
C GLU A 46 0.53 -7.89 -4.84
N ASP A 47 -0.77 -7.95 -4.56
CA ASP A 47 -1.57 -9.17 -4.64
C ASP A 47 -1.78 -9.67 -6.07
N GLU A 48 -1.92 -8.77 -7.05
CA GLU A 48 -2.21 -9.16 -8.44
C GLU A 48 -0.93 -9.41 -9.26
N ILE A 49 0.20 -8.83 -8.87
CA ILE A 49 1.42 -8.85 -9.68
C ILE A 49 2.61 -9.40 -8.91
N VAL A 50 3.06 -8.70 -7.87
CA VAL A 50 4.37 -8.99 -7.25
C VAL A 50 4.36 -10.32 -6.49
N PHE A 51 3.35 -10.55 -5.64
CA PHE A 51 3.25 -11.79 -4.86
C PHE A 51 3.04 -13.03 -5.74
N PRO A 52 2.14 -13.04 -6.76
CA PRO A 52 2.03 -14.17 -7.67
C PRO A 52 3.34 -14.51 -8.40
N ILE A 53 4.08 -13.50 -8.84
CA ILE A 53 5.36 -13.71 -9.52
C ILE A 53 6.39 -14.30 -8.56
N LEU A 54 6.53 -13.75 -7.35
CA LEU A 54 7.46 -14.26 -6.35
C LEU A 54 7.13 -15.70 -5.94
N MET A 55 5.86 -16.00 -5.65
CA MET A 55 5.44 -17.38 -5.32
C MET A 55 5.70 -18.38 -6.44
N LYS A 56 5.62 -17.95 -7.71
CA LYS A 56 5.96 -18.80 -8.86
C LYS A 56 7.46 -18.98 -9.02
N LYS A 57 8.26 -17.95 -8.74
CA LYS A 57 9.73 -18.00 -8.87
C LYS A 57 10.40 -18.74 -7.72
N GLU A 58 9.78 -18.73 -6.56
CA GLU A 58 10.23 -19.38 -5.33
C GLU A 58 9.36 -20.62 -5.03
N GLU A 59 8.89 -21.34 -6.08
CA GLU A 59 7.90 -22.42 -5.94
C GLU A 59 8.35 -23.59 -5.06
N ASP A 60 9.66 -23.78 -4.92
CA ASP A 60 10.26 -24.81 -4.08
C ASP A 60 10.31 -24.43 -2.58
N ASP A 61 10.20 -23.14 -2.25
CA ASP A 61 10.25 -22.65 -0.86
C ASP A 61 8.82 -22.50 -0.29
N GLN A 62 8.28 -23.62 0.20
CA GLN A 62 6.91 -23.68 0.73
C GLN A 62 6.69 -22.78 1.96
N GLU A 63 7.71 -22.57 2.78
CA GLU A 63 7.62 -21.66 3.94
C GLU A 63 7.55 -20.21 3.49
N PHE A 64 8.34 -19.82 2.48
CA PHE A 64 8.21 -18.49 1.87
C PHE A 64 6.84 -18.26 1.24
N ILE A 65 6.30 -19.23 0.48
CA ILE A 65 4.96 -19.11 -0.11
C ILE A 65 3.90 -18.91 0.97
N LYS A 66 3.97 -19.69 2.06
CA LYS A 66 3.06 -19.55 3.20
C LYS A 66 3.21 -18.18 3.86
N TYR A 67 4.43 -17.66 3.96
CA TYR A 67 4.70 -16.34 4.49
C TYR A 67 4.09 -15.24 3.61
N VAL A 68 4.30 -15.26 2.30
CA VAL A 68 3.71 -14.31 1.35
C VAL A 68 2.19 -14.33 1.43
N LYS A 69 1.55 -15.52 1.49
CA LYS A 69 0.10 -15.64 1.66
C LYS A 69 -0.40 -15.04 2.97
N ARG A 70 0.38 -15.15 4.05
CA ARG A 70 0.05 -14.51 5.34
C ARG A 70 0.13 -13.00 5.23
N ILE A 71 1.18 -12.46 4.61
CA ILE A 71 1.35 -11.02 4.39
C ILE A 71 0.21 -10.47 3.52
N SER A 72 -0.14 -11.14 2.41
CA SER A 72 -1.33 -10.81 1.61
C SER A 72 -2.63 -10.83 2.42
N ALA A 73 -2.76 -11.74 3.39
CA ALA A 73 -3.94 -11.75 4.27
C ALA A 73 -4.00 -10.53 5.21
N ASP A 74 -2.86 -9.91 5.54
CA ASP A 74 -2.83 -8.68 6.33
C ASP A 74 -3.48 -7.50 5.58
N HIS A 75 -3.50 -7.49 4.24
CA HIS A 75 -4.24 -6.49 3.46
C HIS A 75 -5.73 -6.44 3.81
N LYS A 76 -6.33 -7.60 4.12
CA LYS A 76 -7.75 -7.66 4.56
C LYS A 76 -7.93 -7.06 5.95
N LEU A 77 -6.97 -7.26 6.83
CA LEU A 77 -6.98 -6.63 8.16
C LEU A 77 -6.84 -5.11 8.02
N ILE A 78 -5.88 -4.64 7.23
CA ILE A 78 -5.67 -3.21 6.96
C ILE A 78 -6.93 -2.59 6.34
N ALA A 79 -7.53 -3.22 5.33
CA ALA A 79 -8.78 -2.77 4.73
C ALA A 79 -9.93 -2.67 5.76
N THR A 80 -10.05 -3.66 6.65
CA THR A 80 -11.06 -3.66 7.71
C THR A 80 -10.83 -2.54 8.72
N LEU A 81 -9.58 -2.32 9.13
CA LEU A 81 -9.23 -1.22 10.03
C LEU A 81 -9.50 0.14 9.37
N GLY A 82 -9.10 0.30 8.11
CA GLY A 82 -9.34 1.49 7.30
C GLY A 82 -10.83 1.83 7.18
N GLY A 83 -11.66 0.87 6.74
CA GLY A 83 -13.11 1.09 6.60
C GLY A 83 -13.80 1.42 7.93
N ASN A 84 -13.33 0.89 9.06
CA ASN A 84 -13.83 1.30 10.37
C ASN A 84 -13.47 2.76 10.71
N ILE A 85 -12.25 3.20 10.37
CA ILE A 85 -11.84 4.60 10.55
C ILE A 85 -12.67 5.53 9.68
N GLU A 86 -12.89 5.19 8.40
CA GLU A 86 -13.76 5.97 7.51
C GLU A 86 -15.16 6.14 8.08
N LYS A 87 -15.74 5.04 8.62
CA LYS A 87 -17.02 5.08 9.31
C LYS A 87 -17.00 6.06 10.49
N TRP A 88 -15.97 6.01 11.35
CA TRP A 88 -15.87 6.91 12.51
C TRP A 88 -15.63 8.37 12.13
N ILE A 89 -14.94 8.65 11.02
CA ILE A 89 -14.83 10.00 10.45
C ILE A 89 -16.23 10.53 10.09
N ASN A 90 -17.01 9.74 9.36
CA ASN A 90 -18.37 10.12 8.95
C ASN A 90 -19.32 10.31 10.14
N GLU A 91 -19.16 9.50 11.19
CA GLU A 91 -19.93 9.60 12.44
C GLU A 91 -19.40 10.69 13.39
N LYS A 92 -18.30 11.37 13.06
CA LYS A 92 -17.58 12.33 13.94
C LYS A 92 -17.24 11.73 15.31
N ASN A 93 -16.88 10.45 15.34
CA ASN A 93 -16.54 9.73 16.56
C ASN A 93 -15.06 9.92 16.92
N PHE A 94 -14.72 11.11 17.41
CA PHE A 94 -13.33 11.51 17.68
C PHE A 94 -12.62 10.62 18.70
N GLU A 95 -13.31 10.10 19.72
CA GLU A 95 -12.72 9.19 20.71
C GLU A 95 -12.17 7.93 20.04
N MET A 96 -12.93 7.36 19.10
CA MET A 96 -12.49 6.18 18.37
C MET A 96 -11.35 6.51 17.40
N LEU A 97 -11.39 7.68 16.75
CA LEU A 97 -10.32 8.12 15.86
C LEU A 97 -8.99 8.29 16.60
N GLU A 98 -8.98 8.93 17.78
CA GLU A 98 -7.80 9.09 18.64
C GLU A 98 -7.13 7.75 18.98
N ARG A 99 -7.94 6.72 19.22
CA ARG A 99 -7.43 5.40 19.60
C ARG A 99 -7.00 4.55 18.41
N ARG A 100 -7.65 4.71 17.25
CA ARG A 100 -7.57 3.72 16.16
C ARG A 100 -6.68 4.17 15.00
N ILE A 101 -6.57 5.47 14.74
CA ILE A 101 -5.64 5.99 13.73
C ILE A 101 -4.18 5.57 14.02
N PRO A 102 -3.65 5.70 15.25
CA PRO A 102 -2.28 5.28 15.54
C PRO A 102 -2.06 3.77 15.34
N LEU A 103 -3.08 2.96 15.67
CA LEU A 103 -3.02 1.52 15.49
C LEU A 103 -3.00 1.14 14.00
N TYR A 104 -3.85 1.77 13.19
CA TYR A 104 -3.87 1.55 11.74
C TYR A 104 -2.50 1.84 11.12
N PHE A 105 -1.93 3.02 11.39
CA PHE A 105 -0.62 3.37 10.83
C PHE A 105 0.50 2.49 11.37
N LYS A 106 0.48 2.12 12.65
CA LYS A 106 1.43 1.15 13.18
C LYS A 106 1.38 -0.16 12.42
N THR A 107 0.19 -0.72 12.23
CA THR A 107 -0.01 -1.98 11.49
C THR A 107 0.45 -1.87 10.04
N LEU A 108 0.07 -0.79 9.34
CA LEU A 108 0.47 -0.56 7.94
C LEU A 108 2.00 -0.45 7.81
N LEU A 109 2.65 0.32 8.69
CA LEU A 109 4.11 0.51 8.64
C LEU A 109 4.88 -0.75 9.03
N GLU A 110 4.40 -1.52 10.00
CA GLU A 110 5.00 -2.81 10.36
C GLU A 110 4.86 -3.83 9.21
N HIS A 111 3.71 -3.83 8.54
CA HIS A 111 3.47 -4.65 7.35
C HIS A 111 4.44 -4.30 6.21
N ASN A 112 4.52 -3.02 5.82
CA ASN A 112 5.45 -2.55 4.79
C ASN A 112 6.92 -2.88 5.12
N LEU A 113 7.31 -2.78 6.39
CA LEU A 113 8.66 -3.14 6.82
C LEU A 113 8.97 -4.63 6.64
N ASN A 114 7.99 -5.50 6.87
CA ASN A 114 8.16 -6.94 6.68
C ASN A 114 8.28 -7.28 5.18
N GLU A 115 7.50 -6.62 4.33
CA GLU A 115 7.61 -6.76 2.88
C GLU A 115 9.00 -6.34 2.38
N GLU A 116 9.47 -5.16 2.80
CA GLU A 116 10.79 -4.65 2.45
C GLU A 116 11.92 -5.61 2.85
N LYS A 117 11.83 -6.23 4.04
CA LYS A 117 12.88 -7.08 4.60
C LYS A 117 12.86 -8.51 4.10
N ASP A 118 11.68 -9.08 3.90
CA ASP A 118 11.52 -10.52 3.75
C ASP A 118 11.01 -10.91 2.35
N ILE A 119 10.26 -10.04 1.69
CA ILE A 119 9.62 -10.32 0.38
C ILE A 119 10.37 -9.62 -0.75
N PHE A 120 10.49 -8.29 -0.71
CA PHE A 120 11.06 -7.51 -1.80
C PHE A 120 12.55 -7.78 -2.01
N VAL A 121 13.26 -8.27 -0.98
CA VAL A 121 14.65 -8.74 -1.10
C VAL A 121 14.81 -9.93 -2.06
N ARG A 122 13.74 -10.69 -2.31
CA ARG A 122 13.74 -11.83 -3.26
C ARG A 122 13.40 -11.41 -4.68
N TRP A 123 13.00 -10.16 -4.89
CA TRP A 123 12.72 -9.64 -6.22
C TRP A 123 14.02 -9.50 -7.03
N LYS A 124 13.95 -9.84 -8.32
CA LYS A 124 15.07 -9.71 -9.24
C LYS A 124 14.65 -8.91 -10.47
N PRO A 125 15.57 -8.15 -11.10
CA PRO A 125 15.25 -7.32 -12.25
C PRO A 125 14.58 -8.06 -13.42
N GLU A 126 14.89 -9.34 -13.61
CA GLU A 126 14.27 -10.18 -14.63
C GLU A 126 12.79 -10.53 -14.38
N TYR A 127 12.26 -10.18 -13.20
CA TYR A 127 10.85 -10.36 -12.85
C TYR A 127 10.01 -9.13 -13.21
N ALA A 128 10.64 -8.06 -13.69
CA ALA A 128 9.98 -6.81 -14.04
C ALA A 128 8.84 -7.05 -15.05
N VAL A 129 7.64 -6.61 -14.67
CA VAL A 129 6.45 -6.64 -15.51
C VAL A 129 5.74 -5.28 -15.50
N PRO A 130 4.97 -4.95 -16.55
CA PRO A 130 4.18 -3.73 -16.57
C PRO A 130 3.04 -3.77 -15.54
N PHE A 131 2.92 -2.72 -14.72
CA PHE A 131 1.90 -2.57 -13.68
C PHE A 131 1.00 -1.34 -13.87
N LYS A 132 1.21 -0.61 -14.98
CA LYS A 132 0.41 0.50 -15.51
C LYS A 132 -1.10 0.38 -15.30
N HIS A 133 -1.65 -0.81 -15.55
CA HIS A 133 -3.08 -1.05 -15.54
C HIS A 133 -3.70 -0.82 -14.15
N ILE A 134 -2.94 -1.02 -13.07
CA ILE A 134 -3.43 -0.83 -11.69
C ILE A 134 -3.55 0.65 -11.38
N ILE A 135 -2.52 1.45 -11.66
CA ILE A 135 -2.55 2.90 -11.45
C ILE A 135 -3.59 3.57 -12.34
N ASN A 136 -3.74 3.12 -13.59
CA ASN A 136 -4.79 3.61 -14.45
C ASN A 136 -6.19 3.26 -13.92
N SER A 137 -6.36 2.08 -13.32
CA SER A 137 -7.64 1.68 -12.72
C SER A 137 -7.95 2.47 -11.44
N PHE A 138 -6.93 2.83 -10.66
CA PHE A 138 -7.08 3.69 -9.48
C PHE A 138 -7.34 5.17 -9.85
N GLY A 139 -6.79 5.61 -10.97
CA GLY A 139 -6.89 6.97 -11.48
C GLY A 139 -5.60 7.75 -11.26
N ALA A 140 -4.96 8.17 -12.36
CA ALA A 140 -3.68 8.89 -12.33
C ALA A 140 -3.73 10.21 -11.54
N GLU A 141 -4.88 10.90 -11.54
CA GLU A 141 -5.09 12.11 -10.73
C GLU A 141 -5.06 11.82 -9.23
N ASN A 142 -5.74 10.76 -8.79
CA ASN A 142 -5.75 10.33 -7.40
C ASN A 142 -4.36 9.84 -6.96
N TYR A 143 -3.69 9.09 -7.82
CA TYR A 143 -2.33 8.64 -7.57
C TYR A 143 -1.38 9.83 -7.35
N ARG A 144 -1.45 10.83 -8.23
CA ARG A 144 -0.64 12.05 -8.16
C ARG A 144 -0.93 12.89 -6.92
N SER A 145 -2.20 13.06 -6.56
CA SER A 145 -2.57 13.88 -5.40
C SER A 145 -2.04 13.30 -4.08
N ILE A 146 -1.89 11.98 -4.00
CA ILE A 146 -1.41 11.27 -2.81
C ILE A 146 0.12 11.16 -2.80
N THR A 147 0.72 10.77 -3.92
CA THR A 147 2.15 10.48 -4.03
C THR A 147 3.01 11.70 -4.36
N GLY A 148 2.43 12.74 -4.94
CA GLY A 148 3.17 13.86 -5.51
C GLY A 148 3.98 13.50 -6.76
N ALA A 149 3.77 12.32 -7.35
CA ALA A 149 4.46 11.90 -8.57
C ALA A 149 4.12 12.85 -9.74
N SER A 150 5.14 13.26 -10.50
CA SER A 150 4.95 14.12 -11.66
C SER A 150 4.33 13.36 -12.84
N ASP A 151 3.73 14.10 -13.77
CA ASP A 151 3.20 13.51 -15.01
C ASP A 151 4.28 12.82 -15.82
N GLU A 152 5.51 13.33 -15.82
CA GLU A 152 6.63 12.69 -16.48
C GLU A 152 6.98 11.35 -15.80
N MET A 153 6.97 11.32 -14.46
CA MET A 153 7.21 10.09 -13.71
C MET A 153 6.11 9.08 -14.06
N ILE A 154 4.84 9.49 -14.00
CA ILE A 154 3.65 8.71 -14.38
C ILE A 154 3.74 8.23 -15.85
N LEU A 155 4.08 9.10 -16.79
CA LEU A 155 4.12 8.78 -18.22
C LEU A 155 5.28 7.84 -18.57
N LYS A 156 6.45 8.03 -17.96
CA LYS A 156 7.68 7.32 -18.33
C LYS A 156 7.78 5.93 -17.74
N TYR A 157 7.19 5.73 -16.56
CA TYR A 157 7.31 4.48 -15.82
C TYR A 157 5.97 3.78 -15.60
N TYR A 158 4.86 4.44 -15.92
CA TYR A 158 3.52 3.94 -15.66
C TYR A 158 2.53 4.10 -16.82
N LEU A 159 2.84 4.83 -17.91
CA LEU A 159 2.07 4.83 -19.15
C LEU A 159 2.88 4.18 -20.30
#